data_AF-A0ABD0Y783-F1
#
_entry.id   AF-A0ABD0Y783-F1
#
_cell.length_a   1.000
_cell.length_b   1.000
_cell.length_c   1.000
_cell.angle_alpha   90.00
_cell.angle_beta   90.00
_cell.angle_gamma   90.00
#
_symmetry.space_group_name_H-M   'P 1'
#
loop_
_entity.id
_entity.type
_entity.pdbx_description
1 polymer ?
#
loop_
_entity_poly.entity_id
_entity_poly.type
_entity_poly.pdbx_seq_one_letter_code
_entity_poly.pdbx_strand_id
1 'polypeptide(L)'
;MHGSSFRVVAMDRLGNSTTVEEVEELDRAGRIHRNLVDPPVKDTVTVPDGGYTIIRFWAANPGYWLFHCHLEFHAEIGMAVVFKVGSHDRFPAEPPGFPKCGDYLHDYRPWTVNYQQTSKTGRDSAGKGTGWPNTIVRWWSSSSSPCFQPPSFGWLLTVAVVIGLFACRQRQFCSL
;
A
#
# COMPACT_ATOMS: atom_id res chain seq x y z
N MET A 1 9.03 -2.32 -3.43
CA MET A 1 7.94 -3.22 -2.98
C MET A 1 8.37 -3.80 -1.67
N HIS A 2 7.56 -3.68 -0.63
CA HIS A 2 7.87 -4.25 0.67
C HIS A 2 7.57 -5.76 0.67
N GLY A 3 8.27 -6.53 1.52
CA GLY A 3 7.98 -7.95 1.78
C GLY A 3 8.31 -8.96 0.68
N SER A 4 8.66 -8.52 -0.54
CA SER A 4 9.06 -9.39 -1.64
C SER A 4 9.92 -8.65 -2.65
N SER A 5 10.83 -9.37 -3.31
CA SER A 5 11.37 -8.96 -4.61
C SER A 5 10.39 -9.31 -5.73
N PHE A 6 10.53 -8.64 -6.87
CA PHE A 6 9.77 -8.90 -8.10
C PHE A 6 10.71 -9.02 -9.29
N ARG A 7 10.23 -9.64 -10.36
CA ARG A 7 10.89 -9.69 -11.66
C ARG A 7 10.31 -8.63 -12.59
N VAL A 8 11.14 -7.91 -13.32
CA VAL A 8 10.69 -6.96 -14.35
C VAL A 8 10.55 -7.71 -15.67
N VAL A 9 9.32 -7.97 -16.11
CA VAL A 9 9.05 -8.85 -17.26
C VAL A 9 8.84 -8.07 -18.56
N ALA A 10 8.39 -6.82 -18.49
CA ALA A 10 8.30 -5.92 -19.64
C ALA A 10 8.41 -4.47 -19.19
N MET A 11 8.93 -3.61 -20.05
CA MET A 11 9.01 -2.17 -19.82
C MET A 11 9.14 -1.52 -21.19
N ASP A 12 8.38 -0.45 -21.42
CA ASP A 12 8.52 0.34 -22.63
C ASP A 12 8.03 1.78 -22.43
N ARG A 13 8.47 2.67 -23.31
CA ARG A 13 7.98 4.05 -23.41
C ARG A 13 7.21 4.21 -24.71
N LEU A 14 5.93 4.50 -24.61
CA LEU A 14 5.04 4.60 -25.77
C LEU A 14 5.00 6.02 -26.36
N GLY A 15 5.22 7.05 -25.53
CA GLY A 15 5.24 8.43 -25.99
C GLY A 15 5.45 9.46 -24.89
N ASN A 16 4.82 10.62 -25.04
CA ASN A 16 4.83 11.71 -24.06
C ASN A 16 3.66 11.64 -23.07
N SER A 17 2.58 10.94 -23.43
CA SER A 17 1.42 10.73 -22.57
C SER A 17 0.82 9.38 -22.93
N THR A 18 0.57 8.56 -21.92
CA THR A 18 0.06 7.19 -22.06
C THR A 18 -1.02 6.98 -21.02
N THR A 19 -2.14 6.39 -21.44
CA THR A 19 -3.23 6.05 -20.52
C THR A 19 -3.20 4.57 -20.15
N VAL A 20 -3.90 4.21 -19.08
CA VAL A 20 -4.02 2.81 -18.66
C VAL A 20 -4.71 1.97 -19.74
N GLU A 21 -5.72 2.55 -20.41
CA GLU A 21 -6.50 1.90 -21.45
C GLU A 21 -5.64 1.55 -22.68
N GLU A 22 -4.70 2.42 -23.05
CA GLU A 22 -3.76 2.16 -24.14
C GLU A 22 -2.86 0.96 -23.82
N VAL A 23 -2.32 0.90 -22.61
CA VAL A 23 -1.49 -0.22 -22.15
C VAL A 23 -2.30 -1.50 -22.04
N GLU A 24 -3.53 -1.44 -21.53
CA GLU A 24 -4.44 -2.58 -21.47
C GLU A 24 -4.78 -3.12 -22.87
N GLU A 25 -4.97 -2.25 -23.86
CA GLU A 25 -5.24 -2.66 -25.23
C GLU A 25 -4.01 -3.29 -25.89
N LEU A 26 -2.81 -2.73 -25.68
CA LEU A 26 -1.56 -3.36 -26.13
C LEU A 26 -1.39 -4.75 -25.52
N ASP A 27 -1.73 -4.91 -24.24
CA ASP A 27 -1.65 -6.21 -23.57
C ASP A 27 -2.64 -7.21 -24.15
N ARG A 28 -3.90 -6.80 -24.35
CA ARG A 28 -4.97 -7.62 -24.93
C ARG A 28 -4.68 -8.01 -26.37
N ALA A 29 -4.08 -7.11 -27.14
CA ALA A 29 -3.67 -7.34 -28.52
C ALA A 29 -2.38 -8.19 -28.63
N GLY A 30 -1.76 -8.57 -27.50
CA GLY A 30 -0.52 -9.36 -27.49
C GLY A 30 0.70 -8.60 -28.02
N ARG A 31 0.66 -7.25 -27.98
CA ARG A 31 1.72 -6.37 -28.51
C ARG A 31 2.80 -6.04 -27.50
N ILE A 32 2.64 -6.46 -26.24
CA ILE A 32 3.65 -6.30 -25.19
C ILE A 32 4.62 -7.49 -25.23
N HIS A 33 5.88 -7.22 -25.56
CA HIS A 33 6.94 -8.21 -25.49
C HIS A 33 7.36 -8.45 -24.03
N ARG A 34 7.16 -9.67 -23.54
CA ARG A 34 7.49 -10.06 -22.16
C ARG A 34 8.69 -11.00 -22.14
N ASN A 35 9.74 -10.65 -21.40
CA ASN A 35 10.79 -11.59 -21.05
C ASN A 35 10.31 -12.49 -19.91
N LEU A 36 10.04 -13.75 -20.21
CA LEU A 36 9.66 -14.77 -19.22
C LEU A 36 10.82 -15.72 -18.87
N VAL A 37 11.98 -15.56 -19.52
CA VAL A 37 13.18 -16.38 -19.30
C VAL A 37 14.19 -15.55 -18.53
N ASP A 38 14.33 -15.87 -17.25
CA ASP A 38 15.19 -15.19 -16.29
C ASP A 38 15.17 -13.64 -16.32
N PRO A 39 14.00 -13.00 -16.11
CA PRO A 39 13.94 -11.54 -16.00
C PRO A 39 14.63 -11.03 -14.72
N PRO A 40 15.20 -9.82 -14.73
CA PRO A 40 15.96 -9.28 -13.59
C PRO A 40 15.08 -9.18 -12.33
N VAL A 41 15.63 -9.60 -11.20
CA VAL A 41 15.00 -9.55 -9.88
C VAL A 41 15.36 -8.22 -9.20
N LYS A 42 14.36 -7.46 -8.75
CA LYS A 42 14.51 -6.16 -8.09
C LYS A 42 13.48 -5.97 -6.99
N ASP A 43 13.69 -5.01 -6.10
CA ASP A 43 12.68 -4.49 -5.16
C ASP A 43 12.16 -3.10 -5.57
N THR A 44 12.85 -2.43 -6.49
CA THR A 44 12.60 -1.07 -6.95
C THR A 44 12.91 -0.97 -8.44
N VAL A 45 12.04 -0.30 -9.18
CA VAL A 45 12.20 -0.08 -10.62
C VAL A 45 11.63 1.28 -11.00
N THR A 46 12.33 2.00 -11.87
CA THR A 46 11.82 3.23 -12.46
C THR A 46 10.82 2.90 -13.54
N VAL A 47 9.66 3.55 -13.51
CA VAL A 47 8.70 3.47 -14.61
C VAL A 47 9.05 4.58 -15.61
N PRO A 48 9.15 4.30 -16.92
CA PRO A 48 9.38 5.33 -17.92
C PRO A 48 8.22 6.34 -17.97
N ASP A 49 8.55 7.62 -18.14
CA ASP A 49 7.56 8.67 -18.42
C ASP A 49 6.83 8.38 -19.74
N GLY A 50 5.49 8.51 -19.76
CA GLY A 50 4.67 8.12 -20.90
C GLY A 50 4.84 6.64 -21.31
N GLY A 51 4.96 5.75 -20.32
CA GLY A 51 5.23 4.33 -20.54
C GLY A 51 4.65 3.42 -19.46
N TYR A 52 5.11 2.17 -19.47
CA TYR A 52 4.67 1.16 -18.52
C TYR A 52 5.82 0.29 -18.03
N THR A 53 5.60 -0.40 -16.91
CA THR A 53 6.47 -1.47 -16.42
C THR A 53 5.61 -2.60 -15.91
N ILE A 54 5.81 -3.81 -16.41
CA ILE A 54 5.16 -5.02 -15.92
C ILE A 54 6.12 -5.76 -15.00
N ILE A 55 5.67 -5.99 -13.78
CA ILE A 55 6.38 -6.75 -12.77
C ILE A 55 5.65 -8.03 -12.43
N ARG A 56 6.39 -9.03 -11.95
CA ARG A 56 5.87 -10.31 -11.49
C ARG A 56 6.49 -10.70 -10.16
N PHE A 57 5.68 -11.06 -9.18
CA PHE A 57 6.18 -11.48 -7.87
C PHE A 57 5.41 -12.69 -7.33
N TRP A 58 6.05 -13.39 -6.40
CA TRP A 58 5.44 -14.52 -5.69
C TRP A 58 4.80 -14.02 -4.41
N ALA A 59 3.48 -14.20 -4.27
CA ALA A 59 2.74 -13.81 -3.08
C ALA A 59 2.90 -14.87 -1.95
N ALA A 60 4.15 -15.14 -1.56
CA ALA A 60 4.52 -16.20 -0.63
C ALA A 60 4.78 -15.72 0.81
N ASN A 61 4.76 -14.39 1.05
CA ASN A 61 5.00 -13.79 2.36
C ASN A 61 3.70 -13.17 2.91
N PRO A 62 2.96 -13.84 3.82
CA PRO A 62 1.69 -13.33 4.34
C PRO A 62 1.85 -12.04 5.13
N GLY A 63 0.97 -11.06 4.86
CA GLY A 63 1.00 -9.76 5.53
C GLY A 63 0.39 -8.64 4.69
N TYR A 64 0.58 -7.41 5.16
CA TYR A 64 0.27 -6.18 4.42
C TYR A 64 1.56 -5.54 3.94
N TRP A 65 1.68 -5.35 2.63
CA TRP A 65 2.91 -4.86 2.01
C TRP A 65 2.68 -3.61 1.20
N LEU A 66 3.42 -2.56 1.53
CA LEU A 66 3.35 -1.29 0.80
C LEU A 66 4.07 -1.40 -0.54
N PHE A 67 3.45 -0.89 -1.59
CA PHE A 67 4.05 -0.69 -2.89
C PHE A 67 3.75 0.73 -3.34
N HIS A 68 4.80 1.55 -3.43
CA HIS A 68 4.67 2.99 -3.53
C HIS A 68 5.80 3.58 -4.36
N CYS A 69 5.63 4.83 -4.76
CA CYS A 69 6.73 5.62 -5.28
C CYS A 69 7.77 5.88 -4.19
N HIS A 70 9.05 5.75 -4.53
CA HIS A 70 10.14 6.06 -3.60
C HIS A 70 10.52 7.55 -3.59
N LEU A 71 9.71 8.41 -4.22
CA LEU A 71 9.76 9.85 -4.01
C LEU A 71 8.74 10.18 -2.91
N GLU A 72 9.22 10.59 -1.74
CA GLU A 72 8.42 10.76 -0.53
C GLU A 72 7.19 11.63 -0.78
N PHE A 73 7.38 12.76 -1.47
CA PHE A 73 6.28 13.66 -1.83
C PHE A 73 5.17 12.96 -2.64
N HIS A 74 5.52 12.11 -3.61
CA HIS A 74 4.52 11.37 -4.38
C HIS A 74 3.82 10.30 -3.54
N ALA A 75 4.55 9.64 -2.63
CA ALA A 75 3.95 8.66 -1.71
C ALA A 75 2.94 9.34 -0.76
N GLU A 76 3.31 10.50 -0.20
CA GLU A 76 2.48 11.28 0.72
C GLU A 76 1.18 11.77 0.08
N ILE A 77 1.21 12.17 -1.20
CA ILE A 77 0.01 12.58 -1.94
C ILE A 77 -0.81 11.41 -2.50
N GLY A 78 -0.46 10.16 -2.16
CA GLY A 78 -1.28 8.98 -2.43
C GLY A 78 -0.80 8.04 -3.54
N MET A 79 0.43 8.18 -4.03
CA MET A 79 1.01 7.28 -5.03
C MET A 79 1.51 5.96 -4.40
N ALA A 80 0.58 5.22 -3.80
CA ALA A 80 0.83 4.00 -3.06
C ALA A 80 -0.35 3.02 -3.12
N VAL A 81 -0.06 1.74 -2.98
CA VAL A 81 -1.03 0.65 -2.80
C VAL A 81 -0.54 -0.31 -1.72
N VAL A 82 -1.47 -0.95 -1.02
CA VAL A 82 -1.17 -2.01 -0.05
C VAL A 82 -1.62 -3.35 -0.61
N PHE A 83 -0.70 -4.31 -0.68
CA PHE A 83 -1.02 -5.69 -1.00
C PHE A 83 -1.30 -6.47 0.29
N LYS A 84 -2.51 -7.04 0.40
CA LYS A 84 -2.82 -8.06 1.41
C LYS A 84 -2.47 -9.44 0.84
N VAL A 85 -1.39 -10.05 1.32
CA VAL A 85 -0.96 -11.38 0.91
C VAL A 85 -1.41 -12.39 1.94
N GLY A 86 -2.15 -13.41 1.52
CA GLY A 86 -2.61 -14.49 2.39
C GLY A 86 -3.80 -14.17 3.30
N SER A 87 -4.23 -15.19 4.03
CA SER A 87 -5.26 -15.14 5.06
C SER A 87 -4.65 -14.73 6.41
N HIS A 88 -5.47 -14.16 7.29
CA HIS A 88 -4.99 -13.51 8.52
C HIS A 88 -4.40 -14.51 9.54
N ASP A 89 -4.86 -15.76 9.53
CA ASP A 89 -4.32 -16.88 10.32
C ASP A 89 -2.86 -17.21 9.99
N ARG A 90 -2.38 -16.82 8.80
CA ARG A 90 -0.98 -17.00 8.39
C ARG A 90 -0.10 -15.80 8.69
N PHE A 91 -0.64 -14.75 9.31
CA PHE A 91 0.13 -13.56 9.61
C PHE A 91 0.97 -13.81 10.87
N PRO A 92 2.15 -13.19 10.99
CA PRO A 92 2.90 -13.24 12.24
C PRO A 92 2.06 -12.62 13.38
N ALA A 93 2.14 -13.23 14.56
CA ALA A 93 1.51 -12.67 15.75
C ALA A 93 2.14 -11.30 16.08
N GLU A 94 1.31 -10.41 16.60
CA GLU A 94 1.75 -9.12 17.14
C GLU A 94 2.80 -9.35 18.25
N PRO A 95 3.99 -8.72 18.19
CA PRO A 95 4.97 -8.82 19.25
C PRO A 95 4.42 -8.34 20.61
N PRO A 96 4.84 -8.92 21.75
CA PRO A 96 4.40 -8.45 23.06
C PRO A 96 4.70 -6.95 23.26
N GLY A 97 3.69 -6.18 23.69
CA GLY A 97 3.84 -4.74 23.93
C GLY A 97 3.90 -3.88 22.67
N PHE A 98 3.51 -4.40 21.51
CA PHE A 98 3.36 -3.60 20.30
C PHE A 98 2.27 -2.53 20.49
N PRO A 99 2.51 -1.26 20.08
CA PRO A 99 1.54 -0.19 20.28
C PRO A 99 0.26 -0.40 19.48
N LYS A 100 -0.88 -0.18 20.13
CA LYS A 100 -2.20 -0.17 19.50
C LYS A 100 -2.60 1.24 19.12
N CYS A 101 -3.60 1.36 18.26
CA CYS A 101 -4.20 2.65 17.92
C CYS A 101 -4.62 3.38 19.21
N GLY A 102 -4.10 4.59 19.41
CA GLY A 102 -4.34 5.40 20.61
C GLY A 102 -3.23 5.34 21.66
N ASP A 103 -2.30 4.38 21.57
CA ASP A 103 -1.15 4.29 22.49
C ASP A 103 -0.06 5.32 22.16
N TYR A 104 -0.09 5.89 20.94
CA TYR A 104 0.77 7.00 20.56
C TYR A 104 0.24 8.31 21.16
N LEU A 105 0.49 8.48 22.45
CA LEU A 105 0.36 9.77 23.10
C LEU A 105 1.56 10.60 22.67
N HIS A 106 1.34 11.65 21.87
CA HIS A 106 2.34 12.68 21.73
C HIS A 106 2.67 13.18 23.14
N ASP A 107 3.95 13.11 23.52
CA ASP A 107 4.47 13.83 24.67
C ASP A 107 4.29 15.33 24.36
N TYR A 108 3.10 15.84 24.68
CA TYR A 108 2.87 17.26 24.79
C TYR A 108 3.72 17.65 26.00
N ARG A 109 5.01 17.92 25.77
CA ARG A 109 5.80 18.73 26.69
C ARG A 109 5.39 20.16 26.40
N PRO A 110 4.43 20.75 27.13
CA PRO A 110 4.33 22.19 27.11
C PRO A 110 5.70 22.72 27.52
N TRP A 111 6.22 23.67 26.75
CA TRP A 111 7.39 24.47 27.12
C TRP A 111 7.03 25.37 28.30
N THR A 112 6.60 24.80 29.43
CA THR A 112 6.48 25.51 30.69
C THR A 112 7.86 25.55 31.30
N VAL A 113 8.56 26.64 31.01
CA VAL A 113 9.54 27.22 31.93
C VAL A 113 8.91 27.23 33.34
N ASN A 114 9.59 26.61 34.29
CA ASN A 114 9.11 26.35 35.66
C ASN A 114 8.63 27.60 36.41
N TYR A 115 7.52 27.49 37.13
CA TYR A 115 7.46 28.04 38.48
C TYR A 115 6.66 27.13 39.41
N GLN A 116 7.24 26.84 40.56
CA GLN A 116 6.74 25.92 41.58
C GLN A 116 5.35 26.35 42.08
N GLN A 117 4.42 25.41 42.25
CA GLN A 117 3.78 25.32 43.56
C GLN A 117 3.20 23.94 43.88
N THR A 118 3.63 23.46 45.03
CA THR A 118 3.23 22.28 45.76
C THR A 118 1.73 22.18 46.05
N SER A 119 1.29 20.93 46.24
CA SER A 119 0.17 20.50 47.10
C SER A 119 -1.25 20.65 46.56
N LYS A 120 -1.94 19.52 46.31
CA LYS A 120 -2.87 18.88 47.27
C LYS A 120 -3.65 17.75 46.60
N THR A 121 -3.91 16.74 47.42
CA THR A 121 -4.83 15.61 47.26
C THR A 121 -6.25 16.03 46.86
N GLY A 122 -6.93 15.27 46.00
CA GLY A 122 -8.40 15.29 45.96
C GLY A 122 -9.04 15.06 44.58
N ARG A 123 -9.83 13.98 44.54
CA ARG A 123 -11.00 13.66 43.70
C ARG A 123 -11.69 14.82 42.92
N ASP A 124 -12.13 14.43 41.73
CA ASP A 124 -13.33 14.86 40.99
C ASP A 124 -13.43 16.31 40.48
N SER A 125 -13.38 16.49 39.16
CA SER A 125 -14.40 17.21 38.38
C SER A 125 -14.04 17.27 36.89
N ALA A 126 -14.97 16.79 36.07
CA ALA A 126 -14.95 16.93 34.62
C ALA A 126 -14.97 18.42 34.22
N GLY A 127 -13.88 18.91 33.63
CA GLY A 127 -13.78 20.26 33.06
C GLY A 127 -13.99 20.22 31.55
N LYS A 128 -15.09 20.82 31.10
CA LYS A 128 -15.47 20.99 29.69
C LYS A 128 -14.40 21.78 28.92
N GLY A 129 -13.65 21.10 28.06
CA GLY A 129 -12.82 21.73 27.03
C GLY A 129 -13.55 21.68 25.69
N THR A 130 -13.86 22.85 25.13
CA THR A 130 -14.50 23.02 23.83
C THR A 130 -13.65 22.38 22.72
N GLY A 131 -14.14 21.27 22.17
CA GLY A 131 -13.51 20.57 21.06
C GLY A 131 -13.57 21.38 19.77
N TRP A 132 -12.44 21.46 19.08
CA TRP A 132 -12.39 21.82 17.67
C TRP A 132 -13.10 20.71 16.86
N PRO A 133 -13.81 21.04 15.77
CA PRO A 133 -14.64 20.07 15.08
C PRO A 133 -13.78 18.93 14.54
N ASN A 134 -14.08 17.71 15.00
CA ASN A 134 -13.61 16.48 14.39
C ASN A 134 -14.06 16.48 12.93
N THR A 135 -13.16 16.82 11.99
CA THR A 135 -13.36 16.45 10.60
C THR A 135 -13.26 14.92 10.54
N ILE A 136 -14.41 14.27 10.68
CA ILE A 136 -14.61 12.89 10.28
C ILE A 136 -14.20 12.83 8.81
N VAL A 137 -13.04 12.25 8.54
CA VAL A 137 -12.71 11.73 7.21
C VAL A 137 -13.62 10.52 7.04
N ARG A 138 -14.70 10.71 6.30
CA ARG A 138 -15.70 9.69 5.99
C ARG A 138 -15.02 8.69 5.04
N TRP A 139 -14.55 7.57 5.59
CA TRP A 139 -14.13 6.44 4.78
C TRP A 139 -15.28 6.01 3.87
N TRP A 140 -15.08 6.01 2.56
CA TRP A 140 -15.98 5.30 1.67
C TRP A 140 -15.75 3.82 1.92
N SER A 141 -16.69 3.17 2.61
CA SER A 141 -16.76 1.72 2.62
C SER A 141 -17.17 1.29 1.21
N SER A 142 -16.23 0.81 0.41
CA SER A 142 -16.60 -0.10 -0.67
C SER A 142 -17.15 -1.36 0.00
N SER A 143 -18.41 -1.65 -0.30
CA SER A 143 -19.11 -2.83 0.17
C SER A 143 -18.28 -4.08 -0.13
N SER A 144 -17.89 -4.79 0.93
CA SER A 144 -17.30 -6.12 0.85
C SER A 144 -18.31 -7.07 0.21
N SER A 145 -18.11 -7.41 -1.05
CA SER A 145 -18.71 -8.61 -1.64
C SER A 145 -17.89 -9.82 -1.18
N PRO A 146 -18.51 -10.96 -0.83
CA PRO A 146 -17.80 -12.12 -0.31
C PRO A 146 -16.95 -12.74 -1.41
N CYS A 147 -15.63 -12.65 -1.29
CA CYS A 147 -14.73 -13.43 -2.12
C CYS A 147 -14.73 -14.87 -1.62
N PHE A 148 -15.36 -15.74 -2.41
CA PHE A 148 -15.28 -17.19 -2.32
C PHE A 148 -13.80 -17.61 -2.34
N GLN A 149 -13.36 -18.40 -1.36
CA GLN A 149 -11.99 -18.90 -1.27
C GLN A 149 -11.82 -20.15 -2.17
N PRO A 150 -10.83 -20.19 -3.08
CA PRO A 150 -10.27 -21.44 -3.59
C PRO A 150 -8.95 -21.79 -2.88
N PRO A 151 -8.50 -23.06 -2.94
CA PRO A 151 -7.50 -23.61 -2.03
C PRO A 151 -6.05 -23.20 -2.36
N SER A 152 -5.21 -23.44 -1.37
CA SER A 152 -3.77 -23.23 -1.23
C SER A 152 -2.89 -23.57 -2.44
N PHE A 153 -2.59 -22.58 -3.29
CA PHE A 153 -1.38 -22.56 -4.13
C PHE A 153 -0.81 -21.14 -4.14
N GLY A 154 0.52 -21.00 -4.05
CA GLY A 154 1.19 -19.70 -4.08
C GLY A 154 0.88 -19.00 -5.41
N TRP A 155 0.20 -17.86 -5.34
CA TRP A 155 -0.23 -17.14 -6.53
C TRP A 155 0.92 -16.30 -7.09
N LEU A 156 1.28 -16.57 -8.34
CA LEU A 156 2.15 -15.71 -9.14
C LEU A 156 1.34 -14.48 -9.55
N LEU A 157 1.65 -13.32 -9.01
CA LEU A 157 0.96 -12.07 -9.32
C LEU A 157 1.75 -11.29 -10.36
N THR A 158 1.06 -10.86 -11.43
CA THR A 158 1.60 -9.95 -12.44
C THR A 158 0.88 -8.61 -12.32
N VAL A 159 1.64 -7.52 -12.24
CA VAL A 159 1.13 -6.16 -12.06
C VAL A 159 1.75 -5.27 -13.13
N ALA A 160 0.92 -4.55 -13.89
CA ALA A 160 1.36 -3.47 -14.75
C ALA A 160 1.30 -2.14 -13.98
N VAL A 161 2.35 -1.33 -14.10
CA VAL A 161 2.47 -0.01 -13.46
C VAL A 161 2.60 1.05 -14.56
N VAL A 162 1.73 2.05 -14.51
CA VAL A 162 1.73 3.22 -15.40
C VAL A 162 1.82 4.47 -14.52
N ILE A 163 2.71 5.41 -14.85
CA ILE A 163 2.84 6.66 -14.08
C ILE A 163 1.53 7.46 -14.23
N GLY A 164 0.92 7.84 -13.11
CA GLY A 164 -0.32 8.61 -13.06
C GLY A 164 -1.55 7.83 -12.57
N LEU A 165 -1.54 6.49 -12.62
CA LEU A 165 -2.60 5.67 -12.01
C LEU A 165 -2.05 4.30 -11.57
N PHE A 166 -2.04 4.05 -10.26
CA PHE A 166 -1.97 2.69 -9.71
C PHE A 166 -3.33 2.01 -9.91
N ALA A 167 -3.64 1.63 -11.14
CA ALA A 167 -4.83 0.83 -11.43
C ALA A 167 -4.59 -0.63 -10.97
N CYS A 168 -4.71 -0.88 -9.66
CA CYS A 168 -4.82 -2.23 -9.13
C CYS A 168 -6.23 -2.76 -9.44
N ARG A 169 -6.48 -3.17 -10.68
CA ARG A 169 -7.61 -4.04 -10.97
C ARG A 169 -7.15 -5.46 -10.72
N GLN A 170 -7.52 -6.03 -9.57
CA GLN A 170 -7.49 -7.49 -9.37
C GLN A 170 -8.46 -8.14 -10.37
N ARG A 171 -8.05 -8.27 -11.63
CA ARG A 171 -8.60 -9.32 -12.48
C ARG A 171 -7.79 -10.56 -12.19
N GLN A 172 -8.46 -11.56 -11.63
CA GLN A 172 -7.96 -12.93 -11.60
C GLN A 172 -7.65 -13.34 -13.05
N PHE A 173 -6.38 -13.24 -13.45
CA PHE A 173 -5.90 -13.95 -14.63
C PHE A 173 -5.73 -15.42 -14.22
N CYS A 174 -6.85 -16.13 -14.16
CA CYS A 174 -6.88 -17.55 -14.43
C CYS A 174 -7.25 -17.71 -15.91
N SER A 175 -6.26 -17.91 -16.76
CA SER A 175 -6.39 -18.80 -17.91
C SER A 175 -5.00 -19.25 -18.33
N LEU A 176 -4.92 -20.55 -18.63
CA LEU A 176 -3.90 -21.23 -19.40
C LEU A 176 -3.47 -20.43 -20.63
#